data_AF-A0A7G8Q2G8-F1
#
_entry.id   AF-A0A7G8Q2G8-F1
#
_cell.length_a   1.000
_cell.length_b   1.000
_cell.length_c   1.000
_cell.angle_alpha   90.00
_cell.angle_beta   90.00
_cell.angle_gamma   90.00
#
_symmetry.space_group_name_H-M   'P 1'
#
loop_
_entity.id
_entity.type
_entity.pdbx_description
1 polymer ?
#
loop_
_entity_poly.entity_id
_entity_poly.type
_entity_poly.pdbx_seq_one_letter_code
_entity_poly.pdbx_strand_id
1 'polypeptide(L)'
;MGRLCTVCESPDRAPVEIGLANGIAARVLSKRYGLSPDALHRHRKDHMDVDLIARLRVRGMRSDEELAQVREVESKSLLDHLVWQRGRLYRNADRCFDIGDMLGERVAIDSAGKASERIGKMLGELGSHISITNNVVNLVQSPQWHLIRTALVRELRPLGAAAIEAGARAIAAAEASIAQPIEPERLPVLIEARPPSSDMHE
;
A
#
# COMPACT_ATOMS: atom_id res chain seq x y z
N MET A 1 55.33 -3.93 4.84
CA MET A 1 54.32 -4.62 4.00
C MET A 1 52.98 -4.52 4.69
N GLY A 2 51.96 -3.96 4.03
CA GLY A 2 50.60 -3.90 4.58
C GLY A 2 50.01 -5.31 4.70
N ARG A 3 49.18 -5.52 5.73
CA ARG A 3 48.46 -6.79 5.91
C ARG A 3 47.61 -7.09 4.67
N LEU A 4 47.75 -8.30 4.12
CA LEU A 4 46.89 -8.78 3.04
C LEU A 4 45.43 -8.84 3.54
N CYS A 5 44.48 -8.50 2.67
CA CYS A 5 43.07 -8.54 3.02
C CYS A 5 42.62 -10.01 3.19
N THR A 6 42.19 -10.35 4.40
CA THR A 6 41.72 -11.72 4.73
C THR A 6 40.45 -12.13 3.98
N VAL A 7 39.69 -11.18 3.45
CA VAL A 7 38.49 -11.46 2.64
C VAL A 7 38.88 -11.79 1.20
N CYS A 8 39.94 -11.18 0.65
CA CYS A 8 40.44 -11.47 -0.69
C CYS A 8 41.05 -12.88 -0.80
N GLU A 9 41.65 -13.36 0.30
CA GLU A 9 42.27 -14.69 0.39
C GLU A 9 41.27 -15.79 0.80
N SER A 10 40.08 -15.41 1.27
CA SER A 10 39.07 -16.37 1.69
C SER A 10 38.57 -17.20 0.50
N PRO A 11 38.42 -18.53 0.65
CA PRO A 11 37.76 -19.37 -0.36
C PRO A 11 36.30 -18.94 -0.59
N ASP A 12 35.68 -18.29 0.40
CA ASP A 12 34.32 -17.78 0.37
C ASP A 12 34.21 -16.32 -0.11
N ARG A 13 35.23 -15.82 -0.81
CA ARG A 13 35.25 -14.43 -1.31
C ARG A 13 34.00 -14.07 -2.13
N ALA A 14 33.67 -14.89 -3.13
CA ALA A 14 32.52 -14.64 -4.02
C ALA A 14 31.17 -14.53 -3.26
N PRO A 15 30.78 -15.50 -2.40
CA PRO A 15 29.53 -15.39 -1.65
C PRO A 15 29.54 -14.25 -0.61
N VAL A 16 30.71 -13.87 -0.07
CA VAL A 16 30.86 -12.72 0.82
C VAL A 16 30.64 -11.40 0.07
N GLU A 17 31.26 -11.23 -1.11
CA GLU A 17 31.12 -10.03 -1.95
C GLU A 17 29.68 -9.88 -2.45
N ILE A 18 29.01 -10.97 -2.84
CA ILE A 18 27.57 -10.97 -3.17
C ILE A 18 26.76 -10.51 -1.97
N GLY A 19 27.03 -11.02 -0.76
CA GLY A 19 26.34 -10.60 0.46
C GLY A 19 26.52 -9.11 0.77
N LEU A 20 27.75 -8.60 0.61
CA LEU A 20 28.09 -7.19 0.84
C LEU A 20 27.46 -6.26 -0.20
N ALA A 21 27.39 -6.68 -1.47
CA ALA A 21 26.76 -5.92 -2.56
C ALA A 21 25.24 -5.80 -2.37
N ASN A 22 24.60 -6.84 -1.82
CA ASN A 22 23.15 -6.89 -1.57
C ASN A 22 22.74 -6.34 -0.18
N GLY A 23 23.66 -5.74 0.58
CA GLY A 23 23.35 -5.04 1.83
C GLY A 23 23.14 -5.95 3.05
N ILE A 24 23.61 -7.21 3.01
CA ILE A 24 23.61 -8.08 4.19
C ILE A 24 24.55 -7.49 5.24
N ALA A 25 24.09 -7.39 6.48
CA ALA A 25 24.87 -6.81 7.57
C ALA A 25 26.20 -7.57 7.78
N ALA A 26 27.31 -6.84 7.89
CA ALA A 26 28.66 -7.41 8.08
C ALA A 26 28.74 -8.33 9.31
N ARG A 27 27.95 -8.09 10.36
CA ARG A 27 27.86 -8.96 11.54
C ARG A 27 27.29 -10.35 11.22
N VAL A 28 26.36 -10.45 10.27
CA VAL A 28 25.77 -11.73 9.85
C VAL A 28 26.77 -12.52 9.00
N LEU A 29 27.41 -11.85 8.04
CA LEU A 29 28.46 -12.45 7.20
C LEU A 29 29.68 -12.88 8.03
N SER A 30 30.05 -12.07 9.02
CA SER A 30 31.12 -12.38 9.98
C SER A 30 30.86 -13.69 10.72
N LYS A 31 29.66 -13.88 11.28
CA LYS A 31 29.29 -15.12 11.97
C LYS A 31 29.24 -16.32 11.04
N ARG A 32 28.78 -16.13 9.79
CA ARG A 32 28.61 -17.21 8.82
C ARG A 32 29.95 -17.72 8.27
N TYR A 33 30.88 -16.81 7.98
CA TYR A 33 32.14 -17.14 7.30
C TYR A 33 33.37 -17.01 8.20
N GLY A 34 33.19 -16.77 9.50
CA GLY A 34 34.29 -16.64 10.47
C GLY A 34 35.21 -15.43 10.24
N LEU A 35 34.75 -14.41 9.50
CA LEU A 35 35.53 -13.22 9.16
C LEU A 35 35.27 -12.09 10.15
N SER A 36 36.24 -11.19 10.37
CA SER A 36 36.02 -10.01 11.21
C SER A 36 35.08 -8.99 10.53
N PRO A 37 34.10 -8.39 11.26
CA PRO A 37 33.25 -7.33 10.72
C PRO A 37 34.03 -6.14 10.16
N ASP A 38 35.15 -5.79 10.79
CA ASP A 38 36.01 -4.68 10.36
C ASP A 38 36.78 -5.01 9.07
N ALA A 39 37.12 -6.29 8.88
CA ALA A 39 37.73 -6.76 7.63
C ALA A 39 36.73 -6.68 6.47
N LEU A 40 35.46 -7.05 6.71
CA LEU A 40 34.39 -6.93 5.73
C LEU A 40 34.10 -5.48 5.34
N HIS A 41 34.13 -4.56 6.31
CA HIS A 41 33.91 -3.14 6.03
C HIS A 41 35.04 -2.54 5.18
N ARG A 42 36.30 -2.82 5.54
CA ARG A 42 37.47 -2.40 4.74
C ARG A 42 37.46 -3.04 3.36
N HIS A 43 37.14 -4.32 3.26
CA HIS A 43 37.02 -5.01 1.96
C HIS A 43 35.99 -4.35 1.05
N ARG A 44 34.81 -4.04 1.57
CA ARG A 44 33.76 -3.35 0.80
C ARG A 44 34.18 -1.95 0.35
N LYS A 45 34.95 -1.24 1.16
CA LYS A 45 35.38 0.13 0.87
C LYS A 45 36.56 0.17 -0.11
N ASP A 46 37.52 -0.72 0.06
CA ASP A 46 38.84 -0.62 -0.58
C ASP A 46 38.98 -1.59 -1.77
N HIS A 47 38.14 -2.63 -1.86
CA HIS A 47 38.24 -3.67 -2.89
C HIS A 47 36.96 -3.91 -3.72
N MET A 48 35.83 -3.29 -3.35
CA MET A 48 34.60 -3.36 -4.14
C MET A 48 34.31 -2.03 -4.82
N ASP A 49 34.66 -1.92 -6.10
CA ASP A 49 34.31 -0.76 -6.92
C ASP A 49 32.79 -0.71 -7.19
N VAL A 50 32.28 0.48 -7.52
CA VAL A 50 30.86 0.74 -7.81
C VAL A 50 30.34 -0.17 -8.92
N ASP A 51 31.14 -0.38 -9.97
CA ASP A 51 30.81 -1.29 -11.07
C ASP A 51 30.70 -2.76 -10.63
N LEU A 52 31.60 -3.19 -9.74
CA LEU A 52 31.56 -4.55 -9.18
C LEU A 52 30.33 -4.73 -8.28
N ILE A 53 30.03 -3.74 -7.44
CA ILE A 53 28.83 -3.73 -6.60
C ILE A 53 27.57 -3.79 -7.46
N ALA A 54 27.51 -3.03 -8.56
CA ALA A 54 26.38 -3.04 -9.48
C ALA A 54 26.17 -4.42 -10.14
N ARG A 55 27.26 -5.08 -10.57
CA ARG A 55 27.20 -6.44 -11.17
C ARG A 55 26.82 -7.52 -10.16
N LEU A 56 27.27 -7.41 -8.92
CA LEU A 56 27.01 -8.39 -7.85
C LEU A 56 25.68 -8.17 -7.11
N ARG A 57 24.98 -7.08 -7.38
CA ARG A 57 23.59 -6.90 -6.94
C ARG A 57 22.69 -7.88 -7.70
N VAL A 58 22.58 -9.09 -7.14
CA VAL A 58 21.63 -10.13 -7.55
C VAL A 58 20.17 -9.67 -7.37
N ARG A 59 19.91 -8.64 -6.55
CA ARG A 59 18.71 -7.81 -6.70
C ARG A 59 18.84 -6.86 -7.90
N GLY A 60 18.93 -7.43 -9.10
CA GLY A 60 18.37 -6.74 -10.25
C GLY A 60 16.92 -6.40 -9.92
N MET A 61 16.46 -5.23 -10.32
CA MET A 61 15.03 -4.94 -10.33
C MET A 61 14.37 -6.13 -11.02
N ARG A 62 13.62 -6.94 -10.27
CA ARG A 62 12.82 -8.02 -10.87
C ARG A 62 12.02 -7.36 -11.97
N SER A 63 12.04 -7.94 -13.16
CA SER A 63 11.20 -7.45 -14.24
C SER A 63 9.75 -7.43 -13.77
N ASP A 64 8.93 -6.52 -14.32
CA ASP A 64 7.51 -6.44 -13.95
C ASP A 64 6.81 -7.80 -14.13
N GLU A 65 7.25 -8.59 -15.10
CA GLU A 65 6.80 -9.96 -15.36
C GLU A 65 7.17 -10.92 -14.21
N GLU A 66 8.42 -10.88 -13.72
CA GLU A 66 8.85 -11.69 -12.57
C GLU A 66 8.15 -11.26 -11.28
N LEU A 67 7.88 -9.97 -11.12
CA LEU A 67 7.08 -9.45 -9.99
C LEU A 67 5.63 -9.90 -10.09
N ALA A 68 5.04 -9.91 -11.29
CA ALA A 68 3.70 -10.44 -11.53
C ALA A 68 3.62 -11.93 -11.19
N GLN A 69 4.58 -12.73 -11.66
CA GLN A 69 4.66 -14.16 -11.36
C GLN A 69 4.82 -14.42 -9.85
N VAL A 70 5.69 -13.67 -9.17
CA VAL A 70 5.88 -13.77 -7.73
C VAL A 70 4.60 -13.38 -6.99
N ARG A 71 3.95 -12.29 -7.40
CA ARG A 71 2.66 -11.87 -6.82
C ARG A 71 1.59 -12.94 -7.01
N GLU A 72 1.53 -13.59 -8.17
CA GLU A 72 0.55 -14.64 -8.42
C GLU A 72 0.80 -15.87 -7.53
N VAL A 73 2.06 -16.32 -7.45
CA VAL A 73 2.46 -17.46 -6.61
C VAL A 73 2.26 -17.14 -5.12
N GLU A 74 2.67 -15.97 -4.67
CA GLU A 74 2.47 -15.50 -3.28
C GLU A 74 0.98 -15.32 -2.96
N SER A 75 0.18 -14.83 -3.90
CA SER A 75 -1.27 -14.66 -3.69
C SER A 75 -1.97 -16.00 -3.57
N LYS A 76 -1.62 -16.99 -4.40
CA LYS A 76 -2.13 -18.38 -4.27
C LYS A 76 -1.72 -18.98 -2.92
N SER A 77 -0.45 -18.86 -2.55
CA SER A 77 0.05 -19.33 -1.25
C SER A 77 -0.62 -18.63 -0.06
N LEU A 78 -0.95 -17.34 -0.18
CA LEU A 78 -1.62 -16.58 0.86
C LEU A 78 -3.10 -16.97 0.99
N LEU A 79 -3.80 -17.17 -0.14
CA LEU A 79 -5.16 -17.68 -0.15
C LEU A 79 -5.24 -19.06 0.51
N ASP A 80 -4.36 -19.98 0.13
CA ASP A 80 -4.29 -21.32 0.72
C ASP A 80 -4.05 -21.27 2.23
N HIS A 81 -3.14 -20.38 2.65
CA HIS A 81 -2.86 -20.17 4.08
C HIS A 81 -4.09 -19.63 4.83
N LEU A 82 -4.80 -18.65 4.26
CA LEU A 82 -6.00 -18.08 4.87
C LEU A 82 -7.15 -19.09 4.94
N VAL A 83 -7.34 -19.92 3.90
CA VAL A 83 -8.33 -21.01 3.90
C VAL A 83 -8.01 -22.02 5.00
N TRP A 84 -6.74 -22.42 5.12
CA TRP A 84 -6.30 -23.33 6.17
C TRP A 84 -6.46 -22.73 7.57
N GLN A 85 -6.11 -21.47 7.75
CA GLN A 85 -6.27 -20.74 9.01
C GLN A 85 -7.76 -20.66 9.42
N ARG A 86 -8.65 -20.32 8.48
CA ARG A 86 -10.10 -20.30 8.71
C ARG A 86 -10.60 -21.67 9.14
N GLY A 87 -10.20 -22.75 8.44
CA GLY A 87 -10.59 -24.11 8.81
C GLY A 87 -10.11 -24.52 10.21
N ARG A 88 -8.92 -24.05 10.64
CA ARG A 88 -8.44 -24.24 12.02
C ARG A 88 -9.28 -23.49 13.04
N LEU A 89 -9.72 -22.27 12.72
CA LEU A 89 -10.52 -21.46 13.63
C LEU A 89 -11.92 -22.05 13.85
N TYR A 90 -12.56 -22.59 12.80
CA TYR A 90 -13.81 -23.32 12.97
C TYR A 90 -13.65 -24.56 13.87
N ARG A 91 -12.60 -25.38 13.64
CA ARG A 91 -12.31 -26.51 14.55
C ARG A 91 -12.03 -26.08 15.99
N ASN A 92 -11.49 -24.88 16.20
CA ASN A 92 -11.29 -24.34 17.53
C ASN A 92 -12.61 -23.90 18.16
N ALA A 93 -13.52 -23.31 17.37
CA ALA A 93 -14.86 -22.99 17.82
C ALA A 93 -15.62 -24.25 18.26
N ASP A 94 -15.59 -25.31 17.45
CA ASP A 94 -16.23 -26.59 17.78
C ASP A 94 -15.70 -27.16 19.10
N ARG A 95 -14.37 -27.13 19.30
CA ARG A 95 -13.75 -27.58 20.56
C ARG A 95 -14.14 -26.72 21.76
N CYS A 96 -14.21 -25.41 21.59
CA CYS A 96 -14.66 -24.50 22.65
C CYS A 96 -16.13 -24.76 23.01
N PHE A 97 -16.97 -25.04 22.01
CA PHE A 97 -18.36 -25.44 22.21
C PHE A 97 -18.46 -26.75 23.00
N ASP A 98 -17.67 -27.78 22.64
CA ASP A 98 -17.65 -29.08 23.32
C ASP A 98 -17.32 -28.99 24.82
N ILE A 99 -16.44 -28.04 25.21
CA ILE A 99 -16.05 -27.81 26.60
C ILE A 99 -16.91 -26.77 27.32
N GLY A 100 -17.91 -26.19 26.65
CA GLY A 100 -18.79 -25.15 27.18
C GLY A 100 -18.14 -23.76 27.33
N ASP A 101 -17.00 -23.51 26.69
CA ASP A 101 -16.34 -22.21 26.64
C ASP A 101 -16.94 -21.32 25.55
N MET A 102 -18.09 -20.71 25.87
CA MET A 102 -18.83 -19.83 24.96
C MET A 102 -18.02 -18.57 24.55
N LEU A 103 -17.07 -18.13 25.39
CA LEU A 103 -16.22 -16.97 25.07
C LEU A 103 -15.16 -17.35 24.03
N GLY A 104 -14.47 -18.48 24.25
CA GLY A 104 -13.51 -19.03 23.30
C GLY A 104 -14.14 -19.35 21.95
N GLU A 105 -15.36 -19.90 21.96
CA GLU A 105 -16.15 -20.17 20.75
C GLU A 105 -16.42 -18.87 19.97
N ARG A 106 -16.98 -17.85 20.65
CA ARG A 106 -17.28 -16.55 20.01
C ARG A 106 -16.05 -15.91 19.38
N VAL A 107 -14.91 -15.92 20.08
CA VAL A 107 -13.64 -15.35 19.58
C VAL A 107 -13.13 -16.12 18.36
N ALA A 108 -13.24 -17.45 18.38
CA ALA A 108 -12.83 -18.28 17.26
C ALA A 108 -13.70 -18.04 16.01
N ILE A 109 -15.02 -17.91 16.18
CA ILE A 109 -15.97 -17.61 15.11
C ILE A 109 -15.74 -16.21 14.54
N ASP A 110 -15.57 -15.17 15.38
CA ASP A 110 -15.25 -13.81 14.93
C ASP A 110 -13.95 -13.77 14.11
N SER A 111 -12.92 -14.46 14.59
CA SER A 111 -11.65 -14.59 13.88
C SER A 111 -11.79 -15.32 12.54
N ALA A 112 -12.64 -16.37 12.48
CA ALA A 112 -12.93 -17.09 11.24
C ALA A 112 -13.69 -16.19 10.24
N GLY A 113 -14.62 -15.36 10.73
CA GLY A 113 -15.33 -14.35 9.94
C GLY A 113 -14.36 -13.34 9.29
N LYS A 114 -13.41 -12.81 10.06
CA LYS A 114 -12.36 -11.91 9.54
C LYS A 114 -11.48 -12.57 8.48
N ALA A 115 -11.18 -13.87 8.63
CA ALA A 115 -10.45 -14.62 7.61
C ALA A 115 -11.28 -14.77 6.32
N SER A 116 -12.57 -15.08 6.42
CA SER A 116 -13.50 -15.12 5.28
C SER A 116 -13.63 -13.77 4.57
N GLU A 117 -13.69 -12.66 5.31
CA GLU A 117 -13.73 -11.31 4.74
C GLU A 117 -12.46 -11.00 3.93
N ARG A 118 -11.28 -11.37 4.45
CA ARG A 118 -10.01 -11.19 3.73
C ARG A 118 -9.95 -12.04 2.47
N ILE A 119 -10.42 -13.29 2.53
CA ILE A 119 -10.52 -14.18 1.37
C ILE A 119 -11.43 -13.56 0.31
N GLY A 120 -12.64 -13.13 0.69
CA GLY A 120 -13.56 -12.50 -0.26
C GLY A 120 -13.02 -11.19 -0.85
N LYS A 121 -12.25 -10.41 -0.09
CA LYS A 121 -11.55 -9.22 -0.60
C LYS A 121 -10.44 -9.58 -1.60
N MET A 122 -9.65 -10.63 -1.33
CA MET A 122 -8.61 -11.10 -2.25
C MET A 122 -9.18 -11.71 -3.54
N LEU A 123 -10.33 -12.40 -3.45
CA LEU A 123 -11.05 -12.96 -4.60
C LEU A 123 -11.81 -11.90 -5.40
N GLY A 124 -11.95 -10.69 -4.87
CA GLY A 124 -12.74 -9.62 -5.49
C GLY A 124 -14.26 -9.78 -5.36
N GLU A 125 -14.73 -10.85 -4.69
CA GLU A 125 -16.14 -11.12 -4.42
C GLU A 125 -16.74 -10.11 -3.42
N LEU A 126 -15.92 -9.72 -2.43
CA LEU A 126 -16.19 -8.56 -1.58
C LEU A 126 -15.58 -7.34 -2.26
N GLY A 127 -16.14 -7.00 -3.42
CA GLY A 127 -15.81 -5.81 -4.16
C GLY A 127 -15.95 -4.59 -3.25
N SER A 128 -14.80 -3.94 -3.03
CA SER A 128 -14.58 -2.55 -2.61
C SER A 128 -15.79 -1.84 -2.01
N HIS A 129 -15.63 -1.29 -0.80
CA HIS A 129 -16.35 -0.07 -0.45
C HIS A 129 -16.46 0.77 -1.72
N ILE A 130 -17.67 1.20 -2.08
CA ILE A 130 -17.83 2.39 -2.90
C ILE A 130 -17.13 3.46 -2.07
N SER A 131 -15.82 3.59 -2.26
CA SER A 131 -15.11 4.77 -1.87
C SER A 131 -15.70 5.77 -2.81
N ILE A 132 -16.76 6.44 -2.36
CA ILE A 132 -17.08 7.76 -2.82
C ILE A 132 -15.84 8.56 -2.45
N THR A 133 -14.81 8.44 -3.29
CA THR A 133 -13.71 9.37 -3.33
C THR A 133 -14.39 10.62 -3.84
N ASN A 134 -14.97 11.39 -2.91
CA ASN A 134 -15.23 12.79 -3.12
C ASN A 134 -13.86 13.38 -3.39
N ASN A 135 -13.42 13.29 -4.65
CA ASN A 135 -12.24 13.96 -5.15
C ASN A 135 -12.64 15.43 -5.17
N VAL A 136 -12.64 16.05 -3.99
CA VAL A 136 -12.85 17.47 -3.80
C VAL A 136 -11.59 18.12 -4.35
N VAL A 137 -11.52 18.20 -5.67
CA VAL A 137 -10.51 18.97 -6.36
C VAL A 137 -10.77 20.41 -5.99
N ASN A 138 -9.91 20.95 -5.13
CA ASN A 138 -9.93 22.36 -4.80
C ASN A 138 -9.53 23.15 -6.05
N LEU A 139 -10.52 23.45 -6.89
CA LEU A 139 -10.35 24.06 -8.21
C LEU A 139 -9.58 25.38 -8.11
N VAL A 140 -9.80 26.14 -7.03
CA VAL A 140 -9.16 27.44 -6.75
C VAL A 140 -7.65 27.29 -6.52
N GLN A 141 -7.20 26.14 -6.01
CA GLN A 141 -5.78 25.82 -5.78
C GLN A 141 -5.14 25.06 -6.94
N SER A 142 -5.90 24.75 -8.00
CA SER A 142 -5.37 24.00 -9.14
C SER A 142 -4.43 24.88 -10.00
N PRO A 143 -3.25 24.38 -10.41
CA PRO A 143 -2.36 25.10 -11.32
C PRO A 143 -3.05 25.50 -12.64
N GLN A 144 -3.99 24.68 -13.12
CA GLN A 144 -4.77 24.92 -14.32
C GLN A 144 -5.69 26.16 -14.18
N TRP A 145 -6.28 26.36 -13.00
CA TRP A 145 -7.09 27.55 -12.72
C TRP A 145 -6.28 28.84 -12.72
N HIS A 146 -5.05 28.80 -12.19
CA HIS A 146 -4.14 29.95 -12.25
C HIS A 146 -3.78 30.33 -13.69
N LEU A 147 -3.59 29.35 -14.58
CA LEU A 147 -3.34 29.61 -16.01
C LEU A 147 -4.51 30.35 -16.67
N ILE A 148 -5.74 29.92 -16.42
CA ILE A 148 -6.96 30.57 -16.96
C ILE A 148 -7.04 32.03 -16.50
N ARG A 149 -6.80 32.30 -15.21
CA ARG A 149 -6.84 33.66 -14.66
C ARG A 149 -5.77 34.57 -15.28
N THR A 150 -4.56 34.06 -15.46
CA THR A 150 -3.47 34.84 -16.08
C THR A 150 -3.74 35.14 -17.55
N ALA A 151 -4.29 34.19 -18.31
CA ALA A 151 -4.68 34.39 -19.70
C ALA A 151 -5.79 35.44 -19.82
N LEU A 152 -6.82 35.37 -18.96
CA LEU A 152 -7.92 36.32 -18.97
C LEU A 152 -7.46 37.75 -18.63
N VAL A 153 -6.63 37.92 -17.59
CA VAL A 153 -6.09 39.24 -17.21
C VAL A 153 -5.18 39.81 -18.31
N ARG A 154 -4.47 38.96 -19.06
CA ARG A 154 -3.65 39.38 -20.20
C ARG A 154 -4.50 39.97 -21.32
N GLU A 155 -5.62 39.34 -21.66
CA GLU A 155 -6.54 39.82 -22.71
C GLU A 155 -7.35 41.05 -22.27
N LEU A 156 -7.63 41.20 -20.98
CA LEU A 156 -8.33 42.38 -20.46
C LEU A 156 -7.44 43.62 -20.31
N ARG A 157 -6.11 43.45 -20.28
CA ARG A 157 -5.15 44.56 -20.16
C ARG A 157 -5.31 45.68 -21.19
N PRO A 158 -5.43 45.42 -22.51
CA PRO A 158 -5.63 46.47 -23.51
C PRO A 158 -6.94 47.24 -23.37
N LEU A 159 -7.94 46.70 -22.65
CA LEU A 159 -9.25 47.32 -22.45
C LEU A 159 -9.28 48.31 -21.26
N GLY A 160 -8.17 48.44 -20.53
CA GLY A 160 -8.00 49.40 -19.45
C GLY A 160 -8.33 48.85 -18.05
N ALA A 161 -7.96 49.61 -17.02
CA ALA A 161 -8.05 49.17 -15.61
C ALA A 161 -9.48 48.80 -15.17
N ALA A 162 -10.49 49.51 -15.67
CA ALA A 162 -11.89 49.24 -15.35
C ALA A 162 -12.36 47.85 -15.82
N ALA A 163 -11.87 47.38 -16.98
CA ALA A 163 -12.17 46.04 -17.50
C ALA A 163 -11.51 44.93 -16.66
N ILE A 164 -10.29 45.17 -16.18
CA ILE A 164 -9.58 44.23 -15.30
C ILE A 164 -10.32 44.10 -13.95
N GLU A 165 -10.74 45.21 -13.36
CA GLU A 165 -11.50 45.19 -12.09
C GLU A 165 -12.86 44.50 -12.23
N ALA A 166 -13.58 44.76 -13.33
CA ALA A 166 -14.85 44.10 -13.61
C ALA A 166 -14.68 42.59 -13.78
N GLY A 167 -13.64 42.15 -14.52
CA GLY A 167 -13.31 40.74 -14.67
C GLY A 167 -12.92 40.07 -13.36
N ALA A 168 -12.12 40.74 -12.53
CA ALA A 168 -11.74 40.24 -11.21
C ALA A 168 -12.95 40.07 -10.27
N ARG A 169 -13.89 41.02 -10.27
CA ARG A 169 -15.16 40.89 -9.51
C ARG A 169 -16.01 39.73 -9.99
N ALA A 170 -16.12 39.52 -11.30
CA ALA A 170 -16.89 38.42 -11.88
C ALA A 170 -16.30 37.05 -11.48
N ILE A 171 -14.98 36.90 -11.52
CA ILE A 171 -14.30 35.67 -11.08
C ILE A 171 -14.51 35.43 -9.58
N ALA A 172 -14.33 36.46 -8.75
CA ALA A 172 -14.50 36.32 -7.31
C ALA A 172 -15.94 35.92 -6.92
N ALA A 173 -16.94 36.44 -7.64
CA ALA A 173 -18.34 36.04 -7.44
C ALA A 173 -18.59 34.57 -7.85
N ALA A 174 -17.97 34.10 -8.94
CA ALA A 174 -18.05 32.71 -9.38
C ALA A 174 -17.29 31.74 -8.44
N GLU A 175 -16.17 32.16 -7.88
CA GLU A 175 -15.43 31.37 -6.87
C GLU A 175 -16.24 31.23 -5.58
N ALA A 176 -16.96 32.29 -5.16
CA ALA A 176 -17.79 32.28 -3.98
C ALA A 176 -19.02 31.34 -4.09
N SER A 177 -19.59 31.17 -5.29
CA SER A 177 -20.71 30.25 -5.51
C SER A 177 -20.29 28.78 -5.50
N ILE A 178 -19.05 28.48 -5.91
CA ILE A 178 -18.49 27.12 -5.89
C ILE A 178 -18.06 26.70 -4.48
N ALA A 179 -17.67 27.66 -3.63
CA ALA A 179 -17.24 27.40 -2.25
C ALA A 179 -18.39 27.07 -1.29
N GLN A 180 -19.65 27.29 -1.67
CA GLN A 180 -20.79 26.86 -0.86
C GLN A 180 -20.96 25.34 -0.98
N PRO A 181 -21.08 24.60 0.14
CA PRO A 181 -21.40 23.18 0.07
C PRO A 181 -22.71 23.03 -0.70
N ILE A 182 -22.68 22.33 -1.82
CA ILE A 182 -23.90 21.83 -2.46
C ILE A 182 -24.47 20.83 -1.46
N GLU A 183 -25.42 21.24 -0.64
CA GLU A 183 -26.15 20.29 0.20
C GLU A 183 -26.89 19.35 -0.75
N PRO A 184 -26.57 18.05 -0.77
CA PRO A 184 -27.34 17.12 -1.57
C PRO A 184 -28.76 17.11 -0.98
N GLU A 185 -29.75 17.35 -1.84
CA GLU A 185 -31.17 17.25 -1.50
C GLU A 185 -31.41 15.88 -0.85
N ARG A 186 -31.59 15.86 0.47
CA ARG A 186 -31.84 14.63 1.22
C ARG A 186 -33.26 14.18 0.91
N LEU A 187 -33.41 13.36 -0.13
CA LEU A 187 -34.62 12.59 -0.30
C LEU A 187 -34.81 11.71 0.93
N PRO A 188 -35.96 11.77 1.62
CA PRO A 188 -36.21 10.92 2.78
C PRO A 188 -36.15 9.46 2.34
N VAL A 189 -35.25 8.69 2.95
CA VAL A 189 -35.17 7.24 2.75
C VAL A 189 -36.42 6.64 3.38
N LEU A 190 -37.41 6.29 2.55
CA LEU A 190 -38.51 5.42 2.97
C LEU A 190 -37.93 4.03 3.21
N ILE A 191 -37.66 3.70 4.47
CA ILE A 191 -37.43 2.32 4.88
C ILE A 191 -38.82 1.68 4.96
N GLU A 192 -39.23 1.01 3.88
CA GLU A 192 -40.38 0.12 3.91
C GLU A 192 -40.07 -1.05 4.85
N ALA A 193 -40.44 -0.90 6.12
CA ALA A 193 -40.42 -2.00 7.07
C ALA A 193 -41.50 -3.02 6.63
N ARG A 194 -41.07 -4.11 6.00
CA ARG A 194 -41.95 -5.27 5.76
C ARG A 194 -42.32 -5.84 7.14
N PRO A 195 -43.60 -5.84 7.55
CA PRO A 195 -43.99 -6.42 8.82
C PRO A 195 -43.67 -7.93 8.82
N PRO A 196 -43.25 -8.51 9.96
CA PRO A 196 -43.02 -9.94 10.04
C PRO A 196 -44.31 -10.68 9.68
N SER A 197 -44.21 -11.61 8.73
CA SER A 197 -45.32 -12.49 8.34
C SER A 197 -45.78 -13.27 9.56
N SER A 198 -46.97 -12.91 10.06
CA SER A 198 -47.70 -13.69 11.05
C SER A 198 -48.29 -14.90 10.34
N ASP A 199 -47.45 -15.90 10.06
CA ASP A 199 -47.92 -17.19 9.60
C ASP A 199 -47.69 -18.25 10.68
N MET A 200 -48.82 -18.63 11.29
CA MET A 200 -49.24 -20.00 11.58
C MET A 200 -48.65 -20.66 12.84
N HIS A 201 -49.29 -20.35 13.97
CA HIS A 201 -49.69 -21.39 14.91
C HIS A 201 -50.83 -22.21 14.28
N GLU A 202 -50.59 -23.49 14.02
CA GLU A 202 -51.52 -24.61 14.21
C GLU A 202 -50.74 -25.94 14.17
#